data_AF-A0A3D2L788-F1
#
_entry.id   AF-A0A3D2L788-F1
#
_cell.length_a   1.000
_cell.length_b   1.000
_cell.length_c   1.000
_cell.angle_alpha   90.00
_cell.angle_beta   90.00
_cell.angle_gamma   90.00
#
_symmetry.space_group_name_H-M   'P 1'
#
loop_
_entity.id
_entity.type
_entity.pdbx_description
1 polymer ?
#
loop_
_entity_poly.entity_id
_entity_poly.type
_entity_poly.pdbx_seq_one_letter_code
_entity_poly.pdbx_strand_id
1 'polypeptide(L)'
;MSHSSIAALVLFSGGQDSTTCLAWALERFGRVETVGFDYGQRHRIELDCRETVRRGLAGLNADWGSRLGPDHMLDATVLKSLGETAMTHDVSIEMTEAGLPSTFVPGRNLLFLTLAGALASRRGISVLVGGMCETDYSGYPDCRAMTMDAQAETLRL
;
A
#
# COMPACT_ATOMS: atom_id res chain seq x y z
N MET A 1 22.13 -14.02 -9.15
CA MET A 1 20.96 -14.08 -10.06
C MET A 1 20.95 -12.80 -10.88
N SER A 2 20.58 -12.84 -12.17
CA SER A 2 20.45 -11.64 -12.99
C SER A 2 19.19 -10.90 -12.55
N HIS A 3 19.33 -9.72 -11.94
CA HIS A 3 18.18 -8.92 -11.51
C HIS A 3 17.64 -8.09 -12.69
N SER A 4 16.31 -7.97 -12.77
CA SER A 4 15.64 -7.18 -13.80
C SER A 4 16.01 -5.70 -13.69
N SER A 5 16.22 -5.00 -14.81
CA SER A 5 16.38 -3.54 -14.82
C SER A 5 15.09 -2.78 -14.48
N ILE A 6 13.97 -3.51 -14.37
CA ILE A 6 12.65 -2.97 -14.05
C ILE A 6 12.62 -2.52 -12.59
N ALA A 7 12.04 -1.34 -12.36
CA ALA A 7 11.80 -0.79 -11.04
C ALA A 7 10.36 -1.09 -10.57
N ALA A 8 10.17 -1.19 -9.27
CA ALA A 8 8.86 -1.36 -8.64
C ALA A 8 8.60 -0.34 -7.53
N LEU A 9 7.34 0.05 -7.38
CA LEU A 9 6.84 0.88 -6.28
C LEU A 9 5.93 0.01 -5.41
N VAL A 10 6.33 -0.20 -4.16
CA VAL A 10 5.59 -1.02 -3.20
C VAL A 10 4.69 -0.11 -2.36
N LEU A 11 3.39 -0.39 -2.36
CA LEU A 11 2.45 0.17 -1.40
C LEU A 11 2.77 -0.46 -0.03
N PHE A 12 3.58 0.25 0.74
CA PHE A 12 4.17 -0.22 1.98
C PHE A 12 3.41 0.41 3.15
N SER A 13 3.08 -0.34 4.20
CA SER A 13 2.48 0.20 5.44
C SER A 13 3.29 -0.15 6.69
N GLY A 14 4.30 -1.02 6.58
CA GLY A 14 5.02 -1.59 7.72
C GLY A 14 4.28 -2.76 8.38
N GLY A 15 3.04 -3.05 7.97
CA GLY A 15 2.33 -4.26 8.38
C GLY A 15 2.88 -5.52 7.72
N GLN A 16 2.49 -6.69 8.23
CA GLN A 16 2.99 -8.01 7.79
C GLN A 16 2.92 -8.20 6.27
N ASP A 17 1.77 -7.95 5.65
CA ASP A 17 1.57 -8.23 4.22
C ASP A 17 2.41 -7.30 3.36
N SER A 18 2.38 -6.00 3.65
CA SER A 18 3.18 -5.01 2.93
C SER A 18 4.69 -5.22 3.08
N THR A 19 5.12 -5.74 4.24
CA THR A 19 6.52 -6.13 4.50
C THR A 19 6.92 -7.34 3.68
N THR A 20 6.01 -8.31 3.56
CA THR A 20 6.20 -9.48 2.70
C THR A 20 6.27 -9.07 1.23
N CYS A 21 5.42 -8.15 0.79
CA CYS A 21 5.47 -7.56 -0.55
C CYS A 21 6.80 -6.85 -0.82
N LEU A 22 7.32 -6.10 0.15
CA LEU A 22 8.61 -5.42 0.01
C LEU A 22 9.76 -6.41 -0.16
N ALA A 23 9.83 -7.45 0.70
CA ALA A 23 10.82 -8.52 0.56
C ALA A 23 10.69 -9.25 -0.79
N TRP A 24 9.46 -9.57 -1.21
CA TRP A 24 9.17 -10.22 -2.48
C TRP A 24 9.61 -9.38 -3.69
N ALA A 25 9.39 -8.07 -3.65
CA ALA A 25 9.81 -7.13 -4.68
C ALA A 25 11.34 -6.98 -4.71
N LEU A 26 11.96 -6.91 -3.53
CA LEU A 26 13.41 -6.90 -3.40
C LEU A 26 14.04 -8.20 -3.90
N GLU A 27 13.36 -9.34 -3.99
CA GLU A 27 13.93 -10.51 -4.67
C GLU A 27 13.88 -10.41 -6.22
N ARG A 28 13.10 -9.49 -6.80
CA ARG A 28 12.72 -9.52 -8.22
C ARG A 28 13.17 -8.32 -9.04
N PHE A 29 13.21 -7.13 -8.47
CA PHE A 29 13.39 -5.87 -9.21
C PHE A 29 14.72 -5.19 -8.89
N GLY A 30 15.35 -4.58 -9.89
CA GLY A 30 16.66 -3.91 -9.74
C GLY A 30 16.61 -2.62 -8.91
N ARG A 31 15.43 -1.99 -8.80
CA ARG A 31 15.16 -0.83 -7.94
C ARG A 31 13.79 -0.97 -7.31
N VAL A 32 13.70 -0.83 -5.99
CA VAL A 32 12.43 -0.90 -5.26
C VAL A 32 12.25 0.37 -4.43
N GLU A 33 11.21 1.15 -4.72
CA GLU A 33 10.80 2.29 -3.90
C GLU A 33 9.56 1.91 -3.09
N THR A 34 9.29 2.63 -2.00
CA THR A 34 8.11 2.40 -1.16
C THR A 34 7.23 3.64 -1.10
N VAL A 35 5.91 3.46 -1.05
CA VAL A 35 4.95 4.56 -0.86
C VAL A 35 4.00 4.25 0.28
N GLY A 36 3.70 5.28 1.06
CA GLY A 36 2.74 5.29 2.14
C GLY A 36 1.63 6.28 1.95
N PHE A 37 0.55 6.06 2.70
CA PHE A 37 -0.60 6.95 2.69
C PHE A 37 -0.92 7.36 4.13
N ASP A 38 -0.83 8.66 4.39
CA ASP A 38 -1.46 9.26 5.56
C ASP A 38 -2.88 9.65 5.16
N TYR A 39 -3.85 8.79 5.47
CA TYR A 39 -5.28 9.11 5.31
C TYR A 39 -5.89 9.58 6.63
N GLY A 40 -5.01 9.91 7.59
CA GLY A 40 -5.30 10.31 8.95
C GLY A 40 -6.01 9.25 9.77
N GLN A 41 -5.61 8.00 9.56
CA GLN A 41 -5.84 6.90 10.48
C GLN A 41 -5.53 7.27 11.93
N ARG A 42 -6.27 6.67 12.87
CA ARG A 42 -6.19 6.91 14.32
C ARG A 42 -4.78 6.80 14.90
N HIS A 43 -4.03 5.77 14.53
CA HIS A 43 -2.75 5.46 15.15
C HIS A 43 -1.59 5.90 14.27
N ARG A 44 -1.09 7.13 14.46
CA ARG A 44 0.09 7.65 13.75
C ARG A 44 1.34 6.79 13.94
N ILE A 45 1.43 6.05 15.05
CA ILE A 45 2.54 5.11 15.31
C ILE A 45 2.69 4.08 14.18
N GLU A 46 1.61 3.72 13.48
CA GLU A 46 1.66 2.83 12.32
C GLU A 46 2.50 3.41 11.18
N LEU A 47 2.47 4.74 11.00
CA LEU A 47 3.32 5.44 10.03
C LEU A 47 4.79 5.45 10.50
N ASP A 48 5.03 5.65 11.79
CA ASP A 48 6.40 5.69 12.34
C ASP A 48 7.08 4.31 12.29
N CYS A 49 6.32 3.23 12.46
CA CYS A 49 6.82 1.86 12.42
C CYS A 49 7.39 1.46 11.05
N ARG A 50 6.90 2.07 9.97
CA ARG A 50 7.33 1.77 8.59
C ARG A 50 8.83 1.85 8.43
N GLU A 51 9.44 2.95 8.86
CA GLU A 51 10.87 3.19 8.64
C GLU A 51 11.73 2.25 9.50
N THR A 52 11.23 1.83 10.66
CA THR A 52 11.88 0.80 11.47
C THR A 52 11.91 -0.54 10.73
N VAL A 53 10.76 -0.97 10.21
CA VAL A 53 10.67 -2.24 9.45
C VAL A 53 11.48 -2.19 8.16
N ARG A 54 11.40 -1.06 7.43
CA ARG A 54 12.10 -0.83 6.17
C ARG A 54 13.62 -0.88 6.33
N ARG A 55 14.16 -0.22 7.37
CA ARG A 55 15.60 -0.31 7.72
C ARG A 55 15.99 -1.70 8.16
N GLY A 56 15.13 -2.37 8.93
CA GLY A 56 15.33 -3.77 9.33
C GLY A 56 15.52 -4.68 8.12
N LEU A 57 14.60 -4.63 7.15
CA LEU A 57 14.67 -5.40 5.91
C LEU A 57 15.95 -5.11 5.11
N ALA A 58 16.32 -3.83 4.96
CA ALA A 58 17.56 -3.45 4.28
C ALA A 58 18.81 -4.02 4.96
N GLY A 59 18.78 -4.15 6.28
CA GLY A 59 19.87 -4.72 7.08
C GLY A 59 19.99 -6.25 7.02
N LEU A 60 18.95 -6.96 6.60
CA LEU A 60 18.97 -8.42 6.50
C LEU A 60 19.80 -8.93 5.31
N ASN A 61 19.89 -8.13 4.25
CA ASN A 61 20.61 -8.50 3.03
C ASN A 61 21.21 -7.24 2.38
N ALA A 62 22.53 -7.20 2.23
CA ALA A 62 23.24 -6.05 1.65
C ALA A 62 22.80 -5.73 0.20
N ASP A 63 22.43 -6.76 -0.57
CA ASP A 63 21.90 -6.59 -1.92
C ASP A 63 20.46 -6.03 -1.91
N TRP A 64 19.64 -6.37 -0.92
CA TRP A 64 18.36 -5.70 -0.74
C TRP A 64 18.55 -4.23 -0.35
N GLY A 65 19.47 -3.95 0.58
CA GLY A 65 19.79 -2.59 1.00
C GLY A 65 20.29 -1.70 -0.14
N SER A 66 21.06 -2.24 -1.09
CA SER A 66 21.56 -1.47 -2.24
C SER A 66 20.48 -1.15 -3.29
N ARG A 67 19.42 -1.97 -3.37
CA ARG A 67 18.31 -1.82 -4.33
C ARG A 67 17.09 -1.11 -3.75
N LEU A 68 17.02 -0.97 -2.43
CA LEU A 68 15.97 -0.23 -1.74
C LEU A 68 16.16 1.28 -1.93
N GLY A 69 15.41 1.85 -2.86
CA GLY A 69 15.33 3.28 -3.15
C GLY A 69 14.42 4.05 -2.17
N PRO A 70 14.09 5.31 -2.48
CA PRO A 70 13.36 6.20 -1.57
C PRO A 70 12.04 5.65 -1.02
N ASP A 71 11.70 6.05 0.21
CA ASP A 71 10.34 5.97 0.77
C ASP A 71 9.60 7.28 0.50
N HIS A 72 8.32 7.17 0.18
CA HIS A 72 7.42 8.29 -0.08
C HIS A 72 6.24 8.24 0.87
N MET A 73 5.76 9.40 1.28
CA MET A 73 4.50 9.53 2.02
C MET A 73 3.59 10.47 1.25
N LEU A 74 2.39 10.00 0.92
CA LEU A 74 1.36 10.80 0.27
C LEU A 74 0.23 11.09 1.27
N ASP A 75 -0.22 12.34 1.25
CA ASP A 75 -1.42 12.76 1.99
C ASP A 75 -2.66 12.29 1.23
N ALA A 76 -3.48 11.47 1.89
CA ALA A 76 -4.76 10.96 1.43
C ALA A 76 -5.89 11.34 2.40
N THR A 77 -5.71 12.39 3.21
CA THR A 77 -6.69 12.85 4.22
C THR A 77 -8.01 13.32 3.61
N VAL A 78 -8.08 13.53 2.29
CA VAL A 78 -9.34 13.72 1.54
C VAL A 78 -10.35 12.59 1.82
N LEU A 79 -9.89 11.38 2.15
CA LEU A 79 -10.77 10.28 2.55
C LEU A 79 -11.61 10.61 3.80
N LYS A 80 -11.11 11.46 4.70
CA LYS A 80 -11.86 11.93 5.87
C LYS A 80 -13.08 12.75 5.50
N SER A 81 -13.02 13.53 4.40
CA SER A 81 -14.16 14.32 3.97
C SER A 81 -15.26 13.49 3.31
N LEU A 82 -14.98 12.22 2.99
CA LEU A 82 -15.93 11.33 2.31
C LEU A 82 -16.80 10.50 3.27
N GLY A 83 -16.54 10.51 4.58
CA GLY A 83 -17.44 9.89 5.56
C GLY A 83 -16.83 9.64 6.94
N GLU A 84 -17.74 9.50 7.91
CA GLU A 84 -17.45 9.15 9.31
C GLU A 84 -17.25 7.63 9.44
N THR A 85 -16.01 7.15 9.42
CA THR A 85 -15.72 5.73 9.67
C THR A 85 -15.04 5.59 11.03
N ALA A 86 -15.15 4.44 11.69
CA ALA A 86 -14.50 4.18 12.97
C ALA A 86 -12.95 4.21 12.91
N MET A 87 -12.36 4.26 11.70
CA MET A 87 -10.93 4.52 11.51
C MET A 87 -10.56 6.01 11.66
N THR A 88 -11.54 6.91 11.57
CA THR A 88 -11.37 8.37 11.72
C THR A 88 -11.96 8.93 13.03
N HIS A 89 -12.78 8.15 13.77
CA HIS A 89 -13.44 8.55 15.03
C HIS A 89 -13.52 7.42 16.08
N ASP A 90 -13.79 7.77 17.34
CA ASP A 90 -13.86 6.85 18.50
C ASP A 90 -15.25 6.16 18.60
N VAL A 91 -15.57 5.31 17.62
CA VAL A 91 -16.85 4.57 17.56
C VAL A 91 -16.59 3.06 17.70
N SER A 92 -17.51 2.33 18.33
CA SER A 92 -17.48 0.86 18.39
C SER A 92 -17.35 0.27 16.98
N ILE A 93 -16.52 -0.78 16.85
CA ILE A 93 -16.44 -1.58 15.63
C ILE A 93 -17.74 -2.38 15.54
N GLU A 94 -18.61 -2.00 14.61
CA GLU A 94 -19.90 -2.62 14.37
C GLU A 94 -20.03 -3.06 12.92
N MET A 95 -20.78 -4.13 12.66
CA MET A 95 -21.10 -4.54 11.31
C MET A 95 -22.24 -3.67 10.79
N THR A 96 -22.02 -2.98 9.68
CA THR A 96 -23.02 -2.15 9.00
C THR A 96 -24.09 -3.02 8.32
N GLU A 97 -25.22 -2.43 7.92
CA GLU A 97 -26.26 -3.10 7.12
C GLU A 97 -25.73 -3.66 5.79
N ALA A 98 -24.62 -3.12 5.28
CA ALA A 98 -23.92 -3.61 4.10
C ALA A 98 -23.01 -4.83 4.39
N GLY A 99 -22.97 -5.33 5.63
CA GLY A 99 -22.12 -6.43 6.06
C GLY A 99 -20.64 -6.08 6.21
N LEU A 100 -20.30 -4.80 6.21
CA LEU A 100 -18.92 -4.29 6.32
C LEU A 100 -18.67 -3.69 7.71
N PRO A 101 -17.47 -3.83 8.30
CA PRO A 101 -17.11 -3.13 9.53
C PRO A 101 -17.24 -1.60 9.41
N SER A 102 -17.64 -0.93 10.49
CA SER A 102 -17.74 0.54 10.57
C SER A 102 -16.40 1.26 10.35
N THR A 103 -15.28 0.54 10.40
CA THR A 103 -13.93 1.03 10.06
C THR A 103 -13.65 1.04 8.55
N PHE A 104 -14.51 0.46 7.72
CA PHE A 104 -14.29 0.42 6.28
C PHE A 104 -14.47 1.79 5.64
N VAL A 105 -13.47 2.21 4.87
CA VAL A 105 -13.49 3.43 4.05
C VAL A 105 -13.72 3.02 2.59
N PRO A 106 -14.91 3.24 2.02
CA PRO A 106 -15.21 2.84 0.65
C PRO A 106 -14.25 3.46 -0.38
N GLY A 107 -13.71 2.64 -1.28
CA GLY A 107 -12.87 3.09 -2.38
C GLY A 107 -11.45 3.51 -1.97
N ARG A 108 -11.05 3.27 -0.72
CA ARG A 108 -9.72 3.62 -0.22
C ARG A 108 -8.60 3.01 -1.07
N ASN A 109 -8.67 1.71 -1.38
CA ASN A 109 -7.61 1.07 -2.15
C ASN A 109 -7.57 1.54 -3.61
N LEU A 110 -8.72 1.95 -4.17
CA LEU A 110 -8.79 2.56 -5.50
C LEU A 110 -8.02 3.87 -5.52
N LEU A 111 -8.22 4.72 -4.51
CA LEU A 111 -7.50 5.98 -4.37
C LEU A 111 -6.00 5.74 -4.17
N PHE A 112 -5.62 4.79 -3.32
CA PHE A 112 -4.22 4.46 -3.08
C PHE A 112 -3.51 3.98 -4.35
N LEU A 113 -4.14 3.10 -5.13
CA LEU A 113 -3.60 2.65 -6.41
C LEU A 113 -3.47 3.81 -7.41
N THR A 114 -4.46 4.70 -7.47
CA THR A 114 -4.43 5.88 -8.34
C THR A 114 -3.28 6.83 -7.98
N LEU A 115 -3.11 7.14 -6.69
CA LEU A 115 -2.03 7.98 -6.20
C LEU A 115 -0.65 7.32 -6.41
N ALA A 116 -0.54 6.02 -6.15
CA ALA A 116 0.68 5.25 -6.39
C ALA A 116 1.05 5.24 -7.87
N GLY A 117 0.08 5.06 -8.78
CA GLY A 117 0.30 5.11 -10.23
C GLY A 117 0.80 6.48 -10.69
N ALA A 118 0.19 7.56 -10.20
CA ALA A 118 0.63 8.92 -10.50
C ALA A 118 2.06 9.19 -10.01
N LEU A 119 2.41 8.72 -8.81
CA LEU A 119 3.78 8.78 -8.30
C LEU A 119 4.74 7.94 -9.15
N ALA A 120 4.39 6.69 -9.42
CA ALA A 120 5.21 5.75 -10.20
C ALA A 120 5.55 6.30 -11.59
N SER A 121 4.58 6.91 -12.28
CA SER A 121 4.78 7.58 -13.58
C SER A 121 5.87 8.67 -13.50
N ARG A 122 5.82 9.54 -12.48
CA ARG A 122 6.84 10.59 -12.28
C ARG A 122 8.21 10.03 -11.91
N ARG A 123 8.25 8.81 -11.37
CA ARG A 123 9.49 8.11 -10.96
C ARG A 123 10.03 7.18 -12.04
N GLY A 124 9.35 7.06 -13.19
CA GLY A 124 9.71 6.11 -14.23
C GLY A 124 9.67 4.66 -13.72
N ILE A 125 8.62 4.33 -12.97
CA ILE A 125 8.36 3.00 -12.41
C ILE A 125 7.11 2.44 -13.07
N SER A 126 7.22 1.26 -13.67
CA SER A 126 6.11 0.61 -14.40
C SER A 126 5.42 -0.52 -13.62
N VAL A 127 5.91 -0.84 -12.42
CA VAL A 127 5.35 -1.91 -11.59
C VAL A 127 4.88 -1.37 -10.25
N LEU A 128 3.60 -1.61 -9.93
CA LEU A 128 3.07 -1.43 -8.59
C LEU A 128 2.98 -2.80 -7.90
N VAL A 129 3.30 -2.82 -6.61
CA VAL A 129 3.14 -4.01 -5.76
C VAL A 129 2.31 -3.62 -4.55
N GLY A 130 1.19 -4.32 -4.33
CA GLY A 130 0.32 -4.12 -3.16
C GLY A 130 0.03 -5.44 -2.46
N GLY A 131 -0.23 -5.36 -1.15
CA GLY A 131 -0.54 -6.52 -0.30
C GLY A 131 -2.02 -6.83 -0.14
N MET A 132 -2.88 -6.27 -1.00
CA MET A 132 -4.32 -6.54 -0.97
C MET A 132 -4.57 -8.01 -1.33
N CYS A 133 -5.34 -8.72 -0.51
CA CYS A 133 -5.65 -10.12 -0.69
C CYS A 133 -7.16 -10.36 -0.64
N GLU A 134 -7.66 -11.21 -1.54
CA GLU A 134 -9.08 -11.56 -1.63
C GLU A 134 -9.52 -12.50 -0.49
N THR A 135 -8.61 -13.28 0.08
CA THR A 135 -8.93 -14.28 1.13
C THR A 135 -9.02 -13.69 2.55
N ASP A 136 -8.43 -12.52 2.81
CA ASP A 136 -8.61 -11.78 4.08
C ASP A 136 -9.96 -11.02 4.12
N TYR A 137 -10.97 -11.67 3.57
CA TYR A 137 -12.26 -11.12 3.20
C TYR A 137 -13.08 -10.70 4.42
N SER A 138 -13.38 -9.40 4.48
CA SER A 138 -14.48 -8.82 5.27
C SER A 138 -15.57 -8.23 4.38
N GLY A 139 -15.60 -8.54 3.07
CA GLY A 139 -16.60 -7.98 2.14
C GLY A 139 -16.08 -6.94 1.15
N TYR A 140 -14.82 -6.48 1.28
CA TYR A 140 -14.35 -5.27 0.61
C TYR A 140 -14.24 -5.42 -0.92
N PRO A 141 -15.02 -4.65 -1.70
CA PRO A 141 -15.01 -4.76 -3.16
C PRO A 141 -13.67 -4.33 -3.76
N ASP A 142 -12.94 -3.41 -3.11
CA ASP A 142 -11.68 -2.84 -3.57
C ASP A 142 -10.43 -3.68 -3.24
N CYS A 143 -10.61 -4.93 -2.79
CA CYS A 143 -9.55 -5.94 -2.63
C CYS A 143 -9.66 -7.10 -3.63
N ARG A 144 -10.73 -7.15 -4.43
CA ARG A 144 -11.01 -8.30 -5.33
C ARG A 144 -10.08 -8.31 -6.53
N ALA A 145 -9.77 -9.50 -7.05
CA ALA A 145 -8.97 -9.68 -8.25
C ALA A 145 -9.49 -8.84 -9.42
N MET A 146 -10.81 -8.88 -9.68
CA MET A 146 -11.45 -8.07 -10.73
C MET A 146 -11.17 -6.58 -10.59
N THR A 147 -11.12 -6.05 -9.36
CA THR A 147 -10.83 -4.64 -9.12
C THR A 147 -9.35 -4.33 -9.32
N MET A 148 -8.45 -5.23 -8.93
CA MET A 148 -7.02 -5.09 -9.19
C MET A 148 -6.73 -5.10 -10.70
N ASP A 149 -7.36 -6.01 -11.45
CA ASP A 149 -7.22 -6.11 -12.90
C ASP A 149 -7.72 -4.84 -13.60
N ALA A 150 -8.89 -4.34 -13.21
CA ALA A 150 -9.45 -3.11 -13.77
C ALA A 150 -8.57 -1.87 -13.45
N GLN A 151 -8.02 -1.78 -12.24
CA GLN A 151 -7.09 -0.71 -11.87
C GLN A 151 -5.78 -0.81 -12.65
N ALA A 152 -5.22 -2.01 -12.81
CA ALA A 152 -4.00 -2.22 -13.59
C ALA A 152 -4.19 -1.77 -15.06
N GLU A 153 -5.31 -2.13 -15.67
CA GLU A 153 -5.66 -1.69 -17.02
C GLU A 153 -5.85 -0.16 -17.12
N THR A 154 -6.47 0.44 -16.10
CA THR A 154 -6.69 1.90 -16.06
C THR A 154 -5.39 2.68 -15.92
N LEU A 155 -4.44 2.17 -15.12
CA LEU A 155 -3.22 2.89 -14.78
C LEU A 155 -2.10 2.74 -15.80
N ARG A 156 -2.07 1.65 -16.60
CA ARG A 156 -1.05 1.31 -17.61
C ARG A 156 0.20 2.20 -17.57
N LEU A 157 1.13 1.83 -16.69
CA LEU A 157 2.39 2.54 -16.43
C LEU A 157 3.49 2.18 -17.42
#